data_AF-A0A8C1X039-F1
#
_entry.id   AF-A0A8C1X039-F1
#
_cell.length_a   1.000
_cell.length_b   1.000
_cell.length_c   1.000
_cell.angle_alpha   90.00
_cell.angle_beta   90.00
_cell.angle_gamma   90.00
#
_symmetry.space_group_name_H-M   'P 1'
#
loop_
_entity.id
_entity.type
_entity.pdbx_description
1 polymer ?
#
loop_
_entity_poly.entity_id
_entity_poly.type
_entity_poly.pdbx_seq_one_letter_code
_entity_poly.pdbx_strand_id
1 'polypeptide(L)'
;MAAPGPGEYFSVGSHVSCITCLGQRLQGEVVAFDYPSKMLTLKCAPSSGKPNLSDVVLVNLAYVSDVDVITDRAETPPPLASLNFNKLVNRARAEKEEKLLQAYAVSAGVSVEGQQLFQAIHKTIKDCKWQEKNIIVMDDVVISPPYQVDNCKGKEGSALSHVRKIWSPSSCGLGSSAVDSGQLSDSSSLSGGPREPRCSWPPFSPQSDPGDASHLTVTATSGSHIPEQLRGHLQPKPQVRGKM
;
A
#
# COMPACT_ATOMS: atom_id res chain seq x y z
N MET A 1 -41.03 0.89 -6.44
CA MET A 1 -39.78 0.95 -7.22
C MET A 1 -39.41 2.41 -7.33
N ALA A 2 -38.41 2.90 -6.60
CA ALA A 2 -37.94 4.28 -6.74
C ALA A 2 -37.11 4.37 -8.02
N ALA A 3 -37.45 5.28 -8.93
CA ALA A 3 -36.60 5.59 -10.08
C ALA A 3 -35.25 6.10 -9.57
N PRO A 4 -34.12 5.75 -10.23
CA PRO A 4 -32.83 6.31 -9.86
C PRO A 4 -32.90 7.83 -9.94
N GLY A 5 -32.46 8.50 -8.87
CA GLY A 5 -32.43 9.95 -8.84
C GLY A 5 -31.50 10.49 -9.94
N PRO A 6 -31.79 11.69 -10.50
CA PRO A 6 -30.90 12.30 -11.47
C PRO A 6 -29.50 12.46 -10.86
N GLY A 7 -28.53 11.69 -11.36
CA GLY A 7 -27.14 11.72 -10.92
C GLY A 7 -26.58 10.39 -10.40
N GLU A 8 -27.37 9.34 -10.16
CA GLU A 8 -26.85 8.01 -9.82
C GLU A 8 -26.47 7.24 -11.11
N TYR A 9 -25.18 7.21 -11.45
CA TYR A 9 -24.69 6.48 -12.63
C TYR A 9 -24.73 4.96 -12.40
N PHE A 10 -24.26 4.51 -11.24
CA PHE A 10 -24.14 3.10 -10.91
C PHE A 10 -24.56 2.85 -9.46
N SER A 11 -25.53 1.96 -9.27
CA SER A 11 -25.93 1.50 -7.93
C SER A 11 -24.96 0.44 -7.43
N VAL A 12 -24.39 0.64 -6.23
CA VAL A 12 -23.56 -0.39 -5.54
C VAL A 12 -24.35 -1.70 -5.43
N GLY A 13 -23.73 -2.82 -5.80
CA GLY A 13 -24.32 -4.16 -5.88
C GLY A 13 -24.88 -4.53 -7.27
N SER A 14 -24.98 -3.56 -8.20
CA SER A 14 -25.39 -3.86 -9.58
C SER A 14 -24.24 -4.53 -10.33
N HIS A 15 -24.55 -5.36 -11.33
CA HIS A 15 -23.56 -5.91 -12.24
C HIS A 15 -23.51 -5.08 -13.51
N VAL A 16 -22.30 -4.70 -13.91
CA VAL A 16 -22.06 -3.88 -15.09
C VAL A 16 -21.05 -4.53 -16.02
N SER A 17 -21.16 -4.20 -17.30
CA SER A 17 -20.22 -4.55 -18.36
C SER A 17 -19.63 -3.27 -18.91
N CYS A 18 -18.31 -3.16 -18.89
CA CYS A 18 -17.57 -2.02 -19.44
C CYS A 18 -16.74 -2.48 -20.63
N ILE A 19 -16.66 -1.65 -21.68
CA ILE A 19 -15.74 -1.84 -22.79
C ILE A 19 -14.74 -0.68 -22.75
N THR A 20 -13.48 -0.98 -22.44
CA THR A 20 -12.40 0.02 -22.45
C THR A 20 -12.19 0.58 -23.86
N CYS A 21 -11.52 1.73 -23.98
CA CYS A 21 -11.16 2.30 -25.27
C CYS A 21 -10.23 1.41 -26.13
N LEU A 22 -9.64 0.37 -25.53
CA LEU A 22 -8.85 -0.66 -26.21
C LEU A 22 -9.69 -1.89 -26.62
N GLY A 23 -11.00 -1.86 -26.43
CA GLY A 23 -11.92 -2.96 -26.74
C GLY A 23 -11.92 -4.09 -25.71
N GLN A 24 -11.16 -3.99 -24.61
CA GLN A 24 -11.21 -4.98 -23.53
C GLN A 24 -12.54 -4.88 -22.79
N ARG A 25 -13.23 -6.00 -22.66
CA ARG A 25 -14.46 -6.12 -21.87
C ARG A 25 -14.15 -6.50 -20.42
N LEU A 26 -14.71 -5.75 -19.49
CA LEU A 26 -14.66 -5.99 -18.06
C LEU A 26 -16.07 -6.17 -17.53
N GLN A 27 -16.29 -7.14 -16.66
CA GLN A 27 -17.60 -7.38 -16.06
C GLN A 27 -17.43 -7.68 -14.58
N GLY A 28 -18.26 -7.04 -13.76
CA GLY A 28 -18.21 -7.23 -12.32
C GLY A 28 -19.33 -6.53 -11.56
N GLU A 29 -19.37 -6.80 -10.27
CA GLU A 29 -20.27 -6.14 -9.32
C GLU A 29 -19.70 -4.77 -8.95
N VAL A 30 -20.54 -3.73 -8.98
CA VAL A 30 -20.18 -2.37 -8.57
C VAL A 30 -19.99 -2.33 -7.06
N VAL A 31 -18.75 -2.08 -6.62
CA VAL A 31 -18.40 -1.94 -5.19
C VAL A 31 -18.50 -0.50 -4.74
N ALA A 32 -18.04 0.43 -5.59
CA ALA A 32 -18.04 1.85 -5.30
C ALA A 32 -17.96 2.64 -6.61
N PHE A 33 -18.44 3.88 -6.56
CA PHE A 33 -18.27 4.85 -7.63
C PHE A 33 -17.88 6.20 -7.05
N ASP A 34 -16.71 6.71 -7.44
CA ASP A 34 -16.29 8.06 -7.07
C ASP A 34 -16.77 9.06 -8.13
N TYR A 35 -17.73 9.90 -7.76
CA TYR A 35 -18.39 10.82 -8.67
C TYR A 35 -17.47 11.90 -9.26
N PRO A 36 -16.57 12.54 -8.48
CA PRO A 36 -15.68 13.57 -9.01
C PRO A 36 -14.64 13.02 -9.99
N SER A 37 -13.96 11.91 -9.64
CA SER A 37 -12.92 11.34 -10.51
C SER A 37 -13.46 10.38 -11.58
N LYS A 38 -14.76 10.07 -11.55
CA LYS A 38 -15.42 9.09 -12.43
C LYS A 38 -14.71 7.74 -12.41
N MET A 39 -14.30 7.32 -11.21
CA MET A 39 -13.66 6.04 -10.98
C MET A 39 -14.71 5.01 -10.52
N LEU A 40 -14.87 3.96 -11.31
CA LEU A 40 -15.77 2.85 -11.05
C LEU A 40 -14.97 1.67 -10.49
N THR A 41 -15.29 1.23 -9.28
CA THR A 41 -14.65 0.07 -8.66
C THR A 41 -15.52 -1.16 -8.85
N LEU A 42 -14.98 -2.16 -9.55
CA LEU A 42 -15.64 -3.43 -9.84
C LEU A 42 -15.00 -4.57 -9.04
N LYS A 43 -15.83 -5.46 -8.53
CA LYS A 43 -15.44 -6.79 -8.06
C LYS A 43 -15.71 -7.78 -9.18
N CYS A 44 -14.64 -8.27 -9.78
CA CYS A 44 -14.65 -9.22 -10.87
C CYS A 44 -14.36 -10.65 -10.36
N ALA A 45 -14.64 -11.63 -11.21
CA ALA A 45 -14.23 -13.01 -10.97
C ALA A 45 -12.70 -13.10 -10.80
N PRO A 46 -12.21 -13.98 -9.91
CA PRO A 46 -10.78 -14.08 -9.61
C PRO A 46 -9.99 -14.62 -10.81
N SER A 47 -9.02 -13.86 -11.30
CA SER A 47 -8.03 -14.34 -12.29
C SER A 47 -7.15 -15.46 -11.74
N SER A 48 -6.98 -15.54 -10.42
CA SER A 48 -6.18 -16.57 -9.75
C SER A 48 -6.84 -17.95 -9.71
N GLY A 49 -8.11 -18.08 -10.10
CA GLY A 49 -8.89 -19.33 -10.01
C GLY A 49 -9.27 -19.76 -8.58
N LYS A 50 -8.86 -19.00 -7.55
CA LYS A 50 -9.23 -19.30 -6.16
C LYS A 50 -10.62 -18.76 -5.85
N PRO A 51 -11.61 -19.60 -5.49
CA PRO A 51 -13.01 -19.19 -5.37
C PRO A 51 -13.28 -18.22 -4.21
N ASN A 52 -12.41 -18.19 -3.19
CA ASN A 52 -12.56 -17.31 -2.03
C ASN A 52 -11.91 -15.94 -2.23
N LEU A 53 -11.38 -15.67 -3.41
CA LEU A 53 -10.78 -14.38 -3.77
C LEU A 53 -11.63 -13.71 -4.85
N SER A 54 -11.39 -12.42 -5.05
CA SER A 54 -11.99 -11.65 -6.13
C SER A 54 -10.99 -10.63 -6.61
N ASP A 55 -11.07 -10.30 -7.89
CA ASP A 55 -10.25 -9.24 -8.45
C ASP A 55 -10.98 -7.92 -8.27
N VAL A 56 -10.32 -6.94 -7.65
CA VAL A 56 -10.88 -5.59 -7.49
C VAL A 56 -10.23 -4.69 -8.53
N VAL A 57 -11.03 -4.20 -9.47
CA VAL A 57 -10.59 -3.40 -10.61
C VAL A 57 -11.10 -1.97 -10.46
N LEU A 58 -10.20 -0.99 -10.57
CA LEU A 58 -10.55 0.43 -10.62
C LEU A 58 -10.55 0.88 -12.07
N VAL A 59 -11.71 1.27 -12.58
CA VAL A 59 -11.94 1.67 -13.97
C VAL A 59 -12.15 3.18 -14.03
N ASN A 60 -11.25 3.89 -14.70
CA ASN A 60 -11.45 5.29 -15.03
C ASN A 60 -12.40 5.39 -16.23
N LEU A 61 -13.60 5.92 -16.02
CA LEU A 61 -14.60 6.00 -17.09
C LEU A 61 -14.20 6.92 -18.24
N ALA A 62 -13.21 7.80 -18.08
CA ALA A 62 -12.65 8.57 -19.20
C ALA A 62 -12.00 7.70 -20.29
N TYR A 63 -11.59 6.47 -19.93
CA TYR A 63 -11.00 5.49 -20.85
C TYR A 63 -11.93 4.31 -21.15
N VAL A 64 -13.23 4.53 -20.96
CA VAL A 64 -14.27 3.54 -21.26
C VAL A 64 -15.10 4.03 -22.42
N SER A 65 -15.15 3.21 -23.47
CA SER A 65 -15.95 3.49 -24.66
C SER A 65 -17.45 3.23 -24.43
N ASP A 66 -17.78 2.25 -23.58
CA ASP A 66 -19.16 1.86 -23.33
C ASP A 66 -19.34 1.23 -21.95
N VAL A 67 -20.49 1.49 -21.32
CA VAL A 67 -20.88 0.89 -20.03
C VAL A 67 -22.35 0.57 -20.00
N ASP A 68 -22.65 -0.71 -19.77
CA ASP A 68 -24.02 -1.21 -19.60
C ASP A 68 -24.24 -1.77 -18.20
N VAL A 69 -25.41 -1.49 -17.64
CA VAL A 69 -25.90 -2.22 -16.45
C VAL A 69 -26.57 -3.51 -16.93
N ILE A 70 -25.99 -4.64 -16.56
CA ILE A 70 -26.50 -5.98 -16.93
C ILE A 70 -27.59 -6.42 -15.96
N THR A 71 -27.36 -6.18 -14.67
CA THR A 71 -28.27 -6.58 -13.60
C THR A 71 -28.30 -5.49 -12.55
N ASP A 72 -29.47 -4.92 -12.30
CA ASP A 72 -29.66 -4.00 -11.17
C ASP A 72 -29.47 -4.72 -9.83
N ARG A 73 -29.10 -3.97 -8.79
CA ARG A 73 -29.04 -4.52 -7.44
C ARG A 73 -30.41 -5.11 -7.04
N ALA A 74 -30.41 -6.35 -6.54
CA ALA A 74 -31.62 -6.99 -6.03
C ALA A 74 -31.92 -6.57 -4.59
N GLU A 75 -30.87 -6.40 -3.78
CA GLU A 75 -30.96 -6.14 -2.34
C GLU A 75 -30.06 -4.97 -1.93
N THR A 76 -30.35 -4.38 -0.77
CA THR A 76 -29.47 -3.34 -0.21
C THR A 76 -28.22 -4.01 0.35
N PRO A 77 -27.01 -3.59 -0.06
CA PRO A 77 -25.77 -4.15 0.46
C PRO A 77 -25.70 -4.07 1.99
N PRO A 78 -25.05 -5.04 2.65
CA PRO A 78 -24.88 -5.00 4.10
C PRO A 78 -24.14 -3.71 4.52
N PRO A 79 -24.47 -3.16 5.71
CA PRO A 79 -23.78 -1.99 6.20
C PRO A 79 -22.29 -2.28 6.35
N LEU A 80 -21.46 -1.28 6.05
CA LEU A 80 -20.02 -1.40 6.20
C LEU A 80 -19.65 -1.66 7.66
N ALA A 81 -18.68 -2.55 7.87
CA ALA A 81 -18.17 -2.82 9.20
C ALA A 81 -17.51 -1.56 9.79
N SER A 82 -17.76 -1.29 11.07
CA SER A 82 -17.10 -0.19 11.76
C SER A 82 -15.60 -0.45 11.87
N LEU A 83 -14.79 0.53 11.48
CA LEU A 83 -13.33 0.44 11.60
C LEU A 83 -12.88 0.81 13.02
N ASN A 84 -11.86 0.10 13.52
CA ASN A 84 -11.21 0.47 14.78
C ASN A 84 -10.09 1.48 14.50
N PHE A 85 -10.40 2.78 14.66
CA PHE A 85 -9.47 3.87 14.39
C PHE A 85 -8.18 3.77 15.23
N ASN A 86 -8.26 3.34 16.49
CA ASN A 86 -7.08 3.19 17.33
C ASN A 86 -6.10 2.14 16.77
N LYS A 87 -6.61 0.98 16.31
CA LYS A 87 -5.79 -0.03 15.64
C LYS A 87 -5.15 0.50 14.36
N LEU A 88 -5.91 1.26 13.56
CA LEU A 88 -5.41 1.84 12.31
C LEU A 88 -4.31 2.88 12.56
N VAL A 89 -4.51 3.78 13.52
CA VAL A 89 -3.53 4.81 13.90
C VAL A 89 -2.26 4.17 14.46
N ASN A 90 -2.39 3.15 15.32
CA ASN A 90 -1.23 2.45 15.86
C ASN A 90 -0.46 1.71 14.75
N ARG A 91 -1.15 1.06 13.81
CA ARG A 91 -0.52 0.44 12.65
C ARG A 91 0.21 1.47 11.79
N ALA A 92 -0.43 2.59 11.48
CA ALA A 92 0.20 3.65 10.68
C ALA A 92 1.44 4.23 11.37
N ARG A 93 1.40 4.42 12.69
CA ARG A 93 2.55 4.90 13.47
C ARG A 93 3.70 3.88 13.45
N ALA A 94 3.41 2.60 13.68
CA ALA A 94 4.41 1.54 13.68
C ALA A 94 5.10 1.41 12.31
N GLU A 95 4.33 1.42 11.21
CA GLU A 95 4.88 1.40 9.85
C GLU A 95 5.75 2.62 9.56
N LYS A 96 5.33 3.81 10.00
CA LYS A 96 6.14 5.04 9.86
C LYS A 96 7.47 4.91 10.60
N GLU A 97 7.44 4.47 11.85
CA GLU A 97 8.64 4.30 12.67
C GLU A 97 9.60 3.27 12.06
N GLU A 98 9.08 2.13 11.61
CA GLU A 98 9.88 1.11 10.92
C GLU A 98 10.53 1.64 9.65
N LYS A 99 9.80 2.42 8.85
CA LYS A 99 10.36 3.05 7.63
C LYS A 99 11.42 4.10 7.93
N LEU A 100 11.28 4.87 9.01
CA LEU A 100 12.29 5.81 9.44
C LEU A 100 13.59 5.10 9.86
N LEU A 101 13.49 3.99 10.58
CA LEU A 101 14.65 3.16 10.96
C LEU A 101 15.34 2.55 9.72
N GLN A 102 14.57 2.08 8.74
CA GLN A 102 15.11 1.58 7.47
C GLN A 102 15.82 2.70 6.68
N ALA A 103 15.20 3.88 6.58
CA ALA A 103 15.77 5.03 5.88
C ALA A 103 17.07 5.51 6.53
N TYR A 104 17.15 5.50 7.87
CA TYR A 104 18.37 5.82 8.61
C TYR A 104 19.53 4.88 8.24
N ALA A 105 19.28 3.57 8.22
CA ALA A 105 20.33 2.59 7.90
C ALA A 105 20.90 2.80 6.49
N VAL A 106 20.01 3.11 5.53
CA VAL A 106 20.40 3.44 4.15
C VAL A 106 21.23 4.72 4.12
N SER A 107 20.80 5.79 4.78
CA SER A 107 21.53 7.08 4.77
C SER A 107 22.88 7.01 5.50
N ALA A 108 22.99 6.18 6.54
CA ALA A 108 24.23 5.90 7.25
C ALA A 108 25.21 5.03 6.45
N GLY A 109 24.80 4.45 5.31
CA GLY A 109 25.63 3.55 4.51
C GLY A 109 25.89 2.21 5.20
N VAL A 110 24.88 1.66 5.87
CA VAL A 110 24.90 0.31 6.45
C VAL A 110 24.77 -0.73 5.34
N SER A 111 25.53 -1.83 5.42
CA SER A 111 25.48 -2.92 4.45
C SER A 111 24.11 -3.64 4.46
N VAL A 112 23.79 -4.34 3.37
CA VAL A 112 22.52 -5.08 3.25
C VAL A 112 22.41 -6.15 4.35
N GLU A 113 23.52 -6.81 4.68
CA GLU A 113 23.59 -7.79 5.77
C GLU A 113 23.24 -7.17 7.12
N GLY A 114 23.78 -5.98 7.42
CA GLY A 114 23.45 -5.25 8.64
C GLY A 114 21.98 -4.84 8.71
N GLN A 115 21.41 -4.39 7.58
CA GLN A 115 19.99 -4.06 7.48
C GLN A 115 19.10 -5.28 7.73
N GLN A 116 19.45 -6.43 7.14
CA GLN A 116 18.71 -7.69 7.32
C GLN A 116 18.79 -8.20 8.76
N LEU A 117 19.98 -8.14 9.38
CA LEU A 117 20.16 -8.52 10.78
C LEU A 117 19.32 -7.65 11.71
N PHE A 118 19.34 -6.32 11.51
CA PHE A 118 18.50 -5.40 12.28
C PHE A 118 17.01 -5.75 12.14
N GLN A 119 16.53 -6.00 10.91
CA GLN A 119 15.13 -6.39 10.68
C GLN A 119 14.77 -7.71 11.40
N ALA A 120 15.65 -8.70 11.38
CA ALA A 120 15.43 -9.97 12.07
C ALA A 120 15.36 -9.81 13.59
N ILE A 121 16.25 -9.00 14.16
CA ILE A 121 16.24 -8.66 15.59
C ILE A 121 14.97 -7.86 15.92
N HIS A 122 14.67 -6.79 15.19
CA HIS A 122 13.53 -5.88 15.45
C HIS A 122 12.15 -6.57 15.35
N LYS A 123 12.05 -7.69 14.63
CA LYS A 123 10.84 -8.55 14.63
C LYS A 123 10.58 -9.22 15.97
N THR A 124 11.63 -9.53 16.72
CA THR A 124 11.56 -10.31 17.97
C THR A 124 11.82 -9.48 19.22
N ILE A 125 12.65 -8.44 19.11
CA ILE A 125 13.00 -7.51 20.18
C ILE A 125 12.75 -6.09 19.65
N LYS A 126 11.72 -5.42 20.17
CA LYS A 126 11.35 -4.06 19.75
C LYS A 126 12.29 -2.98 20.28
N ASP A 127 12.98 -3.28 21.37
CA ASP A 127 13.99 -2.39 21.93
C ASP A 127 15.34 -2.60 21.25
N CYS A 128 15.42 -2.15 20.00
CA CYS A 128 16.68 -2.02 19.28
C CYS A 128 16.71 -0.73 18.46
N LYS A 129 17.89 -0.13 18.35
CA LYS A 129 18.11 1.15 17.68
C LYS A 129 19.43 1.16 16.93
N TRP A 130 19.52 2.06 15.97
CA TRP A 130 20.78 2.36 15.34
C TRP A 130 21.56 3.39 16.15
N GLN A 131 22.87 3.16 16.29
CA GLN A 131 23.83 4.14 16.74
C GLN A 131 24.95 4.22 15.70
N GLU A 132 24.91 5.25 14.86
CA GLU A 132 25.73 5.32 13.65
C GLU A 132 25.52 4.09 12.77
N LYS A 133 26.52 3.23 12.61
CA LYS A 133 26.43 1.96 11.90
C LYS A 133 26.18 0.77 12.82
N ASN A 134 26.15 0.97 14.14
CA ASN A 134 26.00 -0.12 15.10
C ASN A 134 24.53 -0.39 15.40
N ILE A 135 24.20 -1.65 15.65
CA ILE A 135 22.89 -2.05 16.19
C ILE A 135 23.03 -2.14 17.71
N ILE A 136 22.20 -1.39 18.42
CA ILE A 136 22.12 -1.43 19.88
C ILE A 136 20.84 -2.17 20.26
N VAL A 137 20.95 -3.26 21.02
CA VAL A 137 19.82 -4.06 21.49
C VAL A 137 19.73 -3.97 23.01
N MET A 138 18.60 -3.49 23.52
CA MET A 138 18.34 -3.30 24.96
C MET A 138 19.42 -2.51 25.71
N ASP A 139 20.15 -1.62 25.03
CA ASP A 139 21.32 -0.88 25.55
C ASP A 139 22.46 -1.73 26.16
N ASP A 140 22.36 -3.05 26.07
CA ASP A 140 23.30 -4.01 26.67
C ASP A 140 24.15 -4.74 25.63
N VAL A 141 23.68 -4.80 24.37
CA VAL A 141 24.35 -5.48 23.25
C VAL A 141 24.59 -4.51 22.11
N VAL A 142 25.83 -4.48 21.64
CA VAL A 142 26.31 -3.69 20.50
C VAL A 142 26.78 -4.64 19.41
N ILE A 143 26.21 -4.51 18.22
CA ILE A 143 26.62 -5.24 17.03
C ILE A 143 27.22 -4.25 16.05
N SER A 144 28.49 -4.43 15.72
CA SER A 144 29.23 -3.54 14.82
C SER A 144 29.46 -4.19 13.45
N PRO A 145 29.66 -3.41 12.37
CA PRO A 145 30.14 -3.95 11.10
C PRO A 145 31.40 -4.83 11.29
N PRO A 146 31.58 -5.93 10.53
CA PRO A 146 30.74 -6.44 9.42
C PRO A 146 29.54 -7.31 9.85
N TYR A 147 28.99 -7.07 11.06
CA TYR A 147 27.75 -7.66 11.58
C TYR A 147 27.79 -9.18 11.76
N GLN A 148 28.97 -9.77 11.98
CA GLN A 148 29.09 -11.20 12.27
C GLN A 148 28.79 -11.50 13.74
N VAL A 149 28.63 -12.79 14.07
CA VAL A 149 28.48 -13.28 15.46
C VAL A 149 29.60 -12.75 16.36
N ASP A 150 30.83 -12.77 15.85
CA ASP A 150 32.02 -12.33 16.58
C ASP A 150 32.07 -10.81 16.81
N ASN A 151 31.27 -10.04 16.05
CA ASN A 151 31.14 -8.59 16.20
C ASN A 151 30.03 -8.17 17.18
N CYS A 152 29.34 -9.14 17.78
CA CYS A 152 28.34 -8.91 18.83
C CYS A 152 29.05 -8.85 20.19
N LYS A 153 29.03 -7.67 20.82
CA LYS A 153 29.63 -7.42 22.14
C LYS A 153 28.56 -6.95 23.11
N GLY A 154 28.60 -7.38 24.36
CA GLY A 154 27.61 -6.96 25.34
C GLY A 154 27.67 -7.75 26.62
N LYS A 155 26.78 -7.42 27.57
CA LYS A 155 26.61 -8.22 28.78
C LYS A 155 26.09 -9.61 28.40
N GLU A 156 26.63 -10.64 29.05
CA GLU A 156 26.12 -12.00 28.88
C GLU A 156 24.68 -12.05 29.41
N GLY A 157 23.75 -12.52 28.57
CA GLY A 157 22.32 -12.46 28.87
C GLY A 157 21.43 -12.99 27.76
N SER A 158 20.12 -12.86 27.96
CA SER A 158 19.10 -13.33 27.03
C SER A 158 19.18 -12.62 25.68
N ALA A 159 19.43 -11.31 25.66
CA ALA A 159 19.54 -10.51 24.44
C ALA A 159 20.68 -10.99 23.54
N LEU A 160 21.89 -11.12 24.09
CA LEU A 160 23.08 -11.57 23.34
C LEU A 160 22.90 -12.99 22.82
N SER A 161 22.34 -13.89 23.65
CA SER A 161 22.03 -15.26 23.25
C SER A 161 21.00 -15.34 22.12
N HIS A 162 19.99 -14.47 22.17
CA HIS A 162 18.96 -14.38 21.14
C HIS A 162 19.51 -13.84 19.82
N VAL A 163 20.35 -12.80 19.85
CA VAL A 163 21.05 -12.28 18.66
C VAL A 163 21.91 -13.37 18.01
N ARG A 164 22.69 -14.13 18.79
CA ARG A 164 23.49 -15.25 18.27
C ARG A 164 22.62 -16.36 17.67
N LYS A 165 21.45 -16.60 18.24
CA LYS A 165 20.47 -17.56 17.69
C LYS A 165 19.90 -17.10 16.34
N ILE A 166 19.65 -15.80 16.16
CA ILE A 166 19.19 -15.23 14.87
C ILE A 166 20.23 -15.45 13.76
N TRP A 167 21.53 -15.40 14.08
CA TRP A 167 22.58 -15.68 13.10
C TRP A 167 22.69 -17.17 12.73
N SER A 168 22.17 -18.06 13.58
CA SER A 168 22.23 -19.49 13.30
C SER A 168 21.40 -19.81 12.06
N PRO A 169 21.98 -20.48 11.03
CA PRO A 169 21.31 -20.77 9.76
C PRO A 169 19.97 -21.50 9.88
N SER A 170 19.73 -22.16 11.02
CA SER A 170 18.48 -22.88 11.33
C SER A 170 17.30 -21.98 11.72
N SER A 171 17.48 -20.66 11.90
CA SER A 171 16.41 -19.75 12.33
C SER A 171 15.67 -19.05 11.18
N CYS A 172 16.19 -19.11 9.95
CA CYS A 172 15.55 -18.56 8.76
C CYS A 172 14.88 -19.66 7.92
N GLY A 173 13.80 -20.22 8.44
CA GLY A 173 12.85 -20.97 7.63
C GLY A 173 11.98 -20.01 6.84
N LEU A 174 12.42 -19.60 5.64
CA LEU A 174 11.56 -19.08 4.56
C LEU A 174 12.35 -18.98 3.24
N GLY A 175 12.22 -20.03 2.43
CA GLY A 175 12.21 -20.02 0.96
C GLY A 175 13.36 -19.33 0.23
N SER A 176 14.43 -20.07 -0.03
CA SER A 176 15.28 -19.80 -1.19
C SER A 176 15.16 -20.99 -2.15
N SER A 177 14.51 -20.75 -3.28
CA SER A 177 14.50 -21.66 -4.42
C SER A 177 15.94 -21.91 -4.85
N ALA A 178 16.43 -23.12 -4.63
CA ALA A 178 17.70 -23.56 -5.17
C ALA A 178 17.59 -23.61 -6.70
N VAL A 179 18.46 -22.83 -7.32
CA VAL A 179 18.91 -23.00 -8.70
C VAL A 179 19.55 -24.38 -8.81
N ASP A 180 18.96 -25.26 -9.62
CA ASP A 180 19.57 -26.53 -9.99
C ASP A 180 20.29 -26.34 -11.33
N SER A 181 21.61 -26.42 -11.27
CA SER A 181 22.51 -26.42 -12.41
C SER A 181 22.73 -27.85 -12.88
N GLY A 182 22.04 -28.22 -13.96
CA GLY A 182 22.55 -29.02 -15.08
C GLY A 182 22.77 -30.52 -14.87
N GLN A 183 21.90 -31.32 -15.51
CA GLN A 183 22.33 -32.50 -16.25
C GLN A 183 21.60 -32.58 -17.61
N LEU A 184 22.40 -32.74 -18.65
CA LEU A 184 22.03 -32.98 -20.05
C LEU A 184 21.59 -34.45 -20.22
N SER A 185 20.44 -34.65 -20.87
CA SER A 185 20.22 -35.83 -21.72
C SER A 185 19.15 -35.54 -22.77
N ASP A 186 19.56 -35.66 -24.04
CA ASP A 186 18.75 -35.58 -25.25
C ASP A 186 17.50 -36.48 -25.19
N SER A 187 16.35 -35.93 -25.61
CA SER A 187 15.43 -36.66 -26.50
C SER A 187 14.36 -35.73 -27.07
N SER A 188 14.32 -35.71 -28.40
CA SER A 188 13.38 -35.02 -29.28
C SER A 188 11.93 -35.46 -29.11
N SER A 189 10.99 -34.51 -29.06
CA SER A 189 9.70 -34.63 -29.77
C SER A 189 8.92 -33.30 -29.78
N LEU A 190 8.34 -33.01 -30.95
CA LEU A 190 7.57 -31.82 -31.30
C LEU A 190 6.14 -31.91 -30.75
N SER A 191 5.62 -30.84 -30.13
CA SER A 191 4.20 -30.45 -30.26
C SER A 191 4.00 -29.00 -29.82
N GLY A 192 3.31 -28.23 -30.66
CA GLY A 192 3.05 -26.81 -30.48
C GLY A 192 1.86 -26.52 -29.57
N GLY A 193 1.98 -25.44 -28.79
CA GLY A 193 0.89 -24.82 -28.04
C GLY A 193 0.92 -23.29 -28.23
N PRO A 194 -0.23 -22.60 -28.12
CA PRO A 194 -0.38 -21.20 -28.53
C PRO A 194 0.26 -20.23 -27.54
N ARG A 195 0.87 -19.15 -28.07
CA ARG A 195 1.54 -18.08 -27.33
C ARG A 195 0.52 -17.11 -26.71
N GLU A 196 0.62 -16.87 -25.40
CA GLU A 196 -0.03 -15.74 -24.73
C GLU A 196 0.67 -14.41 -25.09
N PRO A 197 -0.07 -13.29 -25.21
CA PRO A 197 0.52 -11.98 -25.42
C PRO A 197 1.01 -11.39 -24.08
N ARG A 198 2.34 -11.23 -23.95
CA ARG A 198 2.95 -10.44 -22.89
C ARG A 198 2.72 -8.95 -23.15
N CYS A 199 2.02 -8.26 -22.26
CA CYS A 199 1.99 -6.80 -22.23
C CYS A 199 3.30 -6.28 -21.62
N SER A 200 4.24 -5.88 -22.47
CA SER A 200 5.42 -5.11 -22.07
C SER A 200 5.09 -3.61 -22.13
N TRP A 201 5.15 -2.93 -20.99
CA TRP A 201 5.14 -1.47 -20.96
C TRP A 201 6.48 -0.95 -21.52
N PRO A 202 6.49 0.05 -22.42
CA PRO A 202 7.73 0.69 -22.83
C PRO A 202 8.29 1.55 -21.68
N PRO A 203 9.62 1.71 -21.58
CA PRO A 203 10.22 2.60 -20.60
C PRO A 203 9.87 4.06 -20.91
N PHE A 204 9.42 4.77 -19.87
CA PHE A 204 9.07 6.18 -19.92
C PHE A 204 10.33 7.02 -20.22
N SER A 205 10.38 7.66 -21.38
CA SER A 205 11.39 8.67 -21.70
C SER A 205 10.79 10.05 -21.44
N PRO A 206 11.33 10.87 -20.53
CA PRO A 206 10.83 12.22 -20.33
C PRO A 206 11.27 13.10 -21.50
N GLN A 207 10.34 13.45 -22.37
CA GLN A 207 10.56 14.43 -23.42
C GLN A 207 10.19 15.80 -22.86
N SER A 208 11.21 16.60 -22.57
CA SER A 208 11.10 18.01 -22.22
C SER A 208 10.88 18.84 -23.48
N ASP A 209 9.70 19.42 -23.63
CA ASP A 209 9.48 20.56 -24.52
C ASP A 209 9.49 21.87 -23.73
N PRO A 210 10.15 22.93 -24.25
CA PRO A 210 10.28 24.22 -23.58
C PRO A 210 9.10 25.12 -23.96
N GLY A 211 8.37 25.63 -22.97
CA GLY A 211 7.26 26.54 -23.22
C GLY A 211 6.85 27.32 -21.98
N ASP A 212 7.30 28.57 -21.97
CA ASP A 212 6.76 29.71 -21.21
C ASP A 212 7.13 29.82 -19.72
N ALA A 213 8.29 30.43 -19.49
CA ALA A 213 8.69 30.99 -18.21
C ALA A 213 8.14 32.42 -18.07
N SER A 214 6.93 32.55 -17.53
CA SER A 214 6.49 33.82 -16.93
C SER A 214 6.85 33.83 -15.44
N HIS A 215 7.87 34.61 -15.16
CA HIS A 215 8.50 34.89 -13.88
C HIS A 215 7.50 35.44 -12.83
N LEU A 216 7.30 34.73 -11.72
CA LEU A 216 6.77 35.31 -10.47
C LEU A 216 7.64 34.87 -9.30
N THR A 217 8.56 35.76 -8.93
CA THR A 217 9.38 35.68 -7.73
C THR A 217 8.48 35.93 -6.52
N VAL A 218 8.33 34.94 -5.63
CA VAL A 218 7.73 35.15 -4.31
C VAL A 218 8.87 35.34 -3.31
N THR A 219 9.13 36.60 -2.96
CA THR A 219 9.95 36.95 -1.81
C THR A 219 9.16 36.75 -0.52
N ALA A 220 9.72 35.98 0.42
CA ALA A 220 9.18 35.79 1.75
C ALA A 220 9.30 37.09 2.57
N THR A 221 8.17 37.59 3.08
CA THR A 221 8.14 38.58 4.16
C THR A 221 7.30 38.05 5.31
N SER A 222 7.98 37.84 6.43
CA SER A 222 7.42 37.66 7.77
C SER A 222 6.59 38.88 8.17
N GLY A 223 5.36 38.67 8.65
CA GLY A 223 4.53 39.76 9.14
C GLY A 223 3.22 39.27 9.73
N SER A 224 3.16 39.27 11.06
CA SER A 224 1.98 39.06 11.89
C SER A 224 0.90 40.12 11.66
N HIS A 225 -0.27 39.73 11.18
CA HIS A 225 -1.50 40.49 11.43
C HIS A 225 -2.77 39.62 11.24
N ILE A 226 -3.58 39.54 12.30
CA ILE A 226 -4.91 38.93 12.33
C ILE A 226 -5.92 40.05 12.02
N PRO A 227 -6.79 39.93 11.00
CA PRO A 227 -7.89 40.88 10.82
C PRO A 227 -9.11 40.43 11.64
N GLU A 228 -9.41 41.24 12.66
CA GLU A 228 -10.63 41.24 13.45
C GLU A 228 -11.77 41.93 12.66
N GLN A 229 -12.59 41.19 11.92
CA GLN A 229 -13.92 41.66 11.46
C GLN A 229 -14.78 40.46 11.02
N LEU A 230 -15.59 39.90 11.94
CA LEU A 230 -16.99 39.52 11.67
C LEU A 230 -17.70 39.26 13.03
N ARG A 231 -17.98 40.34 13.75
CA ARG A 231 -18.90 40.31 14.90
C ARG A 231 -20.34 40.32 14.36
N GLY A 232 -20.87 39.14 14.06
CA GLY A 232 -22.28 38.90 13.72
C GLY A 232 -23.03 38.25 14.87
N HIS A 233 -24.20 38.80 15.21
CA HIS A 233 -25.00 38.53 16.41
C HIS A 233 -25.33 37.06 16.68
N LEU A 234 -25.11 36.66 17.94
CA LEU A 234 -25.79 35.56 18.62
C LEU A 234 -27.28 35.88 18.77
N GLN A 235 -28.15 34.97 18.30
CA GLN A 235 -29.45 34.75 18.93
C GLN A 235 -29.62 33.26 19.22
N PRO A 236 -29.90 32.86 20.47
CA PRO A 236 -30.25 31.48 20.80
C PRO A 236 -31.74 31.24 20.53
N LYS A 237 -32.07 30.15 19.83
CA LYS A 237 -33.45 29.61 19.75
C LYS A 237 -33.57 28.31 20.57
N PRO A 238 -34.80 28.01 21.03
CA PRO A 238 -35.04 27.59 22.41
C PRO A 238 -34.98 26.08 22.66
N GLN A 239 -34.67 25.75 23.92
CA GLN A 239 -34.85 24.46 24.56
C GLN A 239 -36.29 23.96 24.41
N VAL A 240 -36.47 22.80 23.77
CA VAL A 240 -37.71 22.02 23.88
C VAL A 240 -37.62 21.21 25.17
N ARG A 241 -38.41 21.64 26.15
CA ARG A 241 -38.63 20.98 27.44
C ARG A 241 -39.73 19.94 27.24
N GLY A 242 -39.45 18.68 27.57
CA GLY A 242 -40.43 17.61 27.49
C GLY A 242 -41.58 17.76 28.49
N LYS A 243 -42.71 17.11 28.16
CA LYS A 243 -43.75 16.71 29.12
C LYS A 243 -44.38 15.39 28.64
N MET A 244 -44.33 14.43 29.57
CA MET A 244 -45.22 13.29 29.82
C MET A 244 -45.52 12.32 28.68
#